data_AF-A0A9P9CZB7-F1
#
_entry.id   AF-A0A9P9CZB7-F1
#
_cell.length_a   1.000
_cell.length_b   1.000
_cell.length_c   1.000
_cell.angle_alpha   90.00
_cell.angle_beta   90.00
_cell.angle_gamma   90.00
#
_symmetry.space_group_name_H-M   'P 1'
#
loop_
_entity.id
_entity.type
_entity.pdbx_description
1 polymer ?
#
loop_
_entity_poly.entity_id
_entity_poly.type
_entity_poly.pdbx_seq_one_letter_code
_entity_poly.pdbx_strand_id
1 'polypeptide(L)'
;LPGKIPGVILDAIEVAKSLGYNYIWIDRYCINQGDSEHVKDQIYKMDRIYRRADLTIIAATRQNGLPGVGTTSRTPQRVVHFSDGLTLFIMPSIAREKIASL
;
A
#
# COMPACT_ATOMS: atom_id res chain seq x y z
N LEU A 1 -15.17 13.29 -0.87
CA LEU A 1 -13.79 13.18 -0.34
C LEU A 1 -13.28 14.58 -0.03
N PRO A 2 -12.39 14.78 0.97
CA PRO A 2 -11.85 16.10 1.30
C PRO A 2 -11.11 16.73 0.11
N GLY A 3 -10.96 18.06 0.11
CA GLY A 3 -10.41 18.81 -1.03
C GLY A 3 -8.95 18.47 -1.39
N LYS A 4 -8.17 17.88 -0.47
CA LYS A 4 -6.81 17.39 -0.74
C LYS A 4 -6.63 15.96 -0.24
N ILE A 5 -6.44 15.03 -1.17
CA ILE A 5 -6.18 13.61 -0.89
C ILE A 5 -4.69 13.34 -1.11
N PRO A 6 -3.99 12.71 -0.16
CA PRO A 6 -2.60 12.28 -0.34
C PRO A 6 -2.43 11.38 -1.57
N GLY A 7 -1.31 11.53 -2.29
CA GLY A 7 -1.02 10.75 -3.49
C GLY A 7 -1.06 9.23 -3.26
N VAL A 8 -0.52 8.76 -2.13
CA VAL A 8 -0.56 7.33 -1.76
C VAL A 8 -1.97 6.76 -1.66
N ILE A 9 -2.96 7.57 -1.28
CA ILE A 9 -4.35 7.12 -1.21
C ILE A 9 -4.99 7.10 -2.60
N LEU A 10 -4.71 8.10 -3.43
CA LEU A 10 -5.16 8.10 -4.83
C LEU A 10 -4.61 6.90 -5.59
N ASP A 11 -3.32 6.61 -5.42
CA ASP A 11 -2.68 5.44 -6.03
C ASP A 11 -3.27 4.13 -5.50
N ALA A 12 -3.55 4.02 -4.20
CA ALA A 12 -4.19 2.82 -3.65
C ALA A 12 -5.61 2.59 -4.21
N ILE A 13 -6.39 3.67 -4.41
CA ILE A 13 -7.69 3.61 -5.08
C ILE A 13 -7.53 3.15 -6.54
N GLU A 14 -6.52 3.64 -7.25
CA GLU A 14 -6.24 3.26 -8.63
C GLU A 14 -5.85 1.78 -8.74
N VAL A 15 -5.03 1.27 -7.82
CA VAL A 15 -4.71 -0.17 -7.75
C VAL A 15 -5.98 -0.99 -7.54
N ALA A 16 -6.82 -0.62 -6.57
CA ALA A 16 -8.06 -1.35 -6.29
C ALA A 16 -8.98 -1.41 -7.52
N LYS A 17 -9.17 -0.27 -8.20
CA LYS A 17 -9.97 -0.19 -9.43
C LYS A 17 -9.37 -1.03 -10.56
N SER A 18 -8.06 -0.94 -10.78
CA SER A 18 -7.36 -1.69 -11.83
C SER A 18 -7.46 -3.19 -11.64
N LEU A 19 -7.57 -3.65 -10.39
CA LEU A 19 -7.76 -5.06 -10.04
C LEU A 19 -9.24 -5.49 -10.00
N GLY A 20 -10.19 -4.59 -10.30
CA GLY A 20 -11.63 -4.89 -10.35
C GLY A 20 -12.34 -4.83 -8.99
N TYR A 21 -11.72 -4.28 -7.95
CA TYR A 21 -12.36 -4.10 -6.65
C TYR A 21 -13.22 -2.84 -6.62
N ASN A 22 -14.44 -2.97 -6.10
CA ASN A 22 -15.39 -1.86 -5.96
C ASN A 22 -15.24 -1.09 -4.64
N TYR A 23 -14.56 -1.68 -3.65
CA TYR A 23 -14.44 -1.15 -2.30
C TYR A 23 -13.00 -1.20 -1.83
N ILE A 24 -12.57 -0.13 -1.16
CA ILE A 24 -11.29 -0.05 -0.48
C ILE A 24 -11.53 0.55 0.91
N TRP A 25 -10.96 -0.08 1.93
CA TRP A 25 -10.95 0.44 3.29
C TRP A 25 -9.64 1.22 3.52
N ILE A 26 -9.75 2.48 3.95
CA ILE A 26 -8.62 3.38 4.20
C ILE A 26 -8.78 3.93 5.61
N ASP A 27 -7.93 3.51 6.56
CA ASP A 27 -8.03 3.80 8.00
C ASP A 27 -8.27 5.28 8.29
N ARG A 28 -7.58 6.17 7.57
CA ARG A 28 -7.71 7.63 7.72
C ARG A 28 -9.11 8.16 7.42
N TYR A 29 -9.88 7.48 6.57
CA TYR A 29 -11.20 7.92 6.12
C TYR A 29 -12.35 7.03 6.62
N CYS A 30 -12.08 5.76 6.87
CA CYS A 30 -13.08 4.81 7.34
C CYS A 30 -13.22 4.78 8.87
N ILE A 31 -12.23 5.32 9.60
CA ILE A 31 -12.28 5.48 11.07
C ILE A 31 -12.53 6.96 11.37
N ASN A 32 -13.52 7.24 12.22
CA ASN A 32 -13.69 8.59 12.76
C ASN A 32 -12.55 8.95 13.73
N GLN A 33 -11.52 9.62 13.20
CA GLN A 33 -10.33 10.02 13.96
C GLN A 33 -10.62 11.06 15.07
N GLY A 34 -11.78 11.71 15.06
CA GLY A 34 -12.18 12.66 16.10
C GLY A 34 -12.80 12.00 17.34
N ASP A 35 -13.08 10.69 17.28
CA ASP A 35 -13.68 9.93 18.36
C ASP A 35 -12.70 8.86 18.86
N SER A 36 -12.10 9.12 20.03
CA SER A 36 -11.08 8.25 20.59
C SER A 36 -11.59 6.87 21.00
N GLU A 37 -12.87 6.73 21.35
CA GLU A 37 -13.47 5.43 21.68
C GLU A 37 -13.71 4.63 20.41
N HIS A 38 -14.21 5.28 19.36
CA HIS A 38 -14.38 4.67 18.05
C HIS A 38 -13.03 4.23 17.46
N VAL A 39 -11.98 5.05 17.55
CA VAL A 39 -10.63 4.68 17.11
C VAL A 39 -10.15 3.42 17.83
N LYS A 40 -10.29 3.34 19.15
CA LYS A 40 -9.91 2.15 19.93
C LYS A 40 -10.69 0.92 19.47
N ASP A 41 -12.01 1.02 19.33
CA ASP A 41 -12.86 -0.07 18.87
C ASP A 41 -12.46 -0.56 17.47
N GLN A 42 -12.16 0.34 16.54
CA GLN A 42 -11.70 -0.03 15.21
C GLN A 42 -10.32 -0.71 15.24
N ILE A 43 -9.39 -0.22 16.07
CA ILE A 43 -8.07 -0.85 16.27
C ILE A 43 -8.23 -2.29 16.78
N TYR A 44 -9.11 -2.53 17.75
CA TYR A 44 -9.41 -3.88 18.25
C TYR A 44 -10.02 -4.82 17.20
N LYS A 45 -10.55 -4.28 16.09
CA LYS A 45 -11.15 -5.04 15.00
C LYS A 45 -10.26 -5.13 13.75
N MET A 46 -9.07 -4.54 13.76
CA MET A 46 -8.17 -4.51 12.59
C MET A 46 -7.76 -5.92 12.14
N ASP A 47 -7.60 -6.86 13.09
CA ASP A 47 -7.34 -8.27 12.79
C ASP A 47 -8.42 -8.86 11.87
N ARG A 48 -9.70 -8.56 12.15
CA ARG A 48 -10.85 -9.04 11.38
C ARG A 48 -10.95 -8.36 10.02
N ILE A 49 -10.55 -7.10 9.92
CA ILE A 49 -10.52 -6.34 8.66
C ILE A 49 -9.45 -6.95 7.75
N TYR A 50 -8.22 -7.09 8.23
CA TYR A 50 -7.13 -7.68 7.45
C TYR A 50 -7.40 -9.13 7.07
N ARG A 51 -7.94 -9.95 7.99
CA ARG A 51 -8.28 -11.35 7.71
C ARG A 51 -9.35 -11.53 6.63
N ARG A 52 -10.20 -10.52 6.42
CA ARG A 52 -11.30 -10.56 5.46
C ARG A 52 -11.06 -9.74 4.19
N ALA A 53 -9.92 -9.07 4.09
CA ALA A 53 -9.54 -8.37 2.88
C ALA A 53 -9.00 -9.35 1.85
N ASP A 54 -9.49 -9.26 0.60
CA ASP A 54 -8.93 -10.03 -0.52
C ASP A 54 -7.49 -9.58 -0.85
N LEU A 55 -7.18 -8.30 -0.59
CA LEU A 55 -5.88 -7.68 -0.80
C LEU A 55 -5.64 -6.61 0.27
N THR A 56 -4.43 -6.56 0.82
CA THR A 56 -3.97 -5.47 1.69
C THR A 56 -2.79 -4.74 1.05
N ILE A 57 -2.88 -3.42 0.92
CA ILE A 57 -1.82 -2.56 0.40
C ILE A 57 -1.13 -1.85 1.56
N ILE A 58 0.17 -2.09 1.73
CA ILE A 58 0.97 -1.47 2.80
C ILE A 58 2.02 -0.56 2.17
N ALA A 59 1.85 0.76 2.35
CA ALA A 59 2.86 1.75 1.98
C ALA A 59 3.92 1.88 3.09
N ALA A 60 4.86 0.93 3.14
CA ALA A 60 5.83 0.81 4.24
C ALA A 60 6.91 1.91 4.30
N THR A 61 6.89 2.89 3.38
CA THR A 61 7.87 3.98 3.35
C THR A 61 7.18 5.32 3.11
N ARG A 62 7.78 6.42 3.58
CA ARG A 62 7.24 7.77 3.42
C ARG A 62 7.52 8.30 2.01
N GLN A 63 6.75 7.83 1.03
CA GLN A 63 6.81 8.30 -0.36
C GLN A 63 5.50 8.99 -0.76
N ASN A 64 5.58 9.89 -1.73
CA ASN A 64 4.42 10.60 -2.26
C ASN A 64 3.70 9.77 -3.33
N GLY A 65 3.22 8.59 -2.96
CA GLY A 65 2.57 7.64 -3.88
C GLY A 65 3.07 6.21 -3.74
N LEU A 66 2.43 5.30 -4.47
CA LEU A 66 2.85 3.91 -4.61
C LEU A 66 3.76 3.78 -5.85
N PRO A 67 5.01 3.30 -5.69
CA PRO A 67 5.93 3.18 -6.81
C PRO A 67 5.43 2.27 -7.94
N GLY A 68 5.33 2.83 -9.15
CA GLY A 68 4.89 2.12 -10.35
C GLY A 68 3.38 2.08 -10.54
N VAL A 69 2.62 2.94 -9.84
CA VAL A 69 1.18 3.12 -10.04
C VAL A 69 0.92 4.49 -10.66
N GLY A 70 1.16 5.56 -9.90
CA GLY A 70 0.98 6.94 -10.34
C GLY A 70 2.29 7.57 -10.83
N THR A 71 2.54 8.80 -10.40
CA THR A 71 3.73 9.57 -10.79
C THR A 71 5.01 9.15 -10.06
N THR A 72 4.90 8.32 -9.01
CA THR A 72 6.06 7.81 -8.27
C THR A 72 6.72 6.67 -9.06
N SER A 73 7.93 6.92 -9.55
CA SER A 73 8.70 5.91 -10.29
C SER A 73 9.14 4.76 -9.39
N ARG A 74 9.03 3.54 -9.91
CA ARG A 74 9.54 2.33 -9.25
C ARG A 74 11.00 2.13 -9.59
N THR A 75 11.82 1.78 -8.60
CA THR A 75 13.17 1.25 -8.87
C THR A 75 13.04 -0.03 -9.72
N PRO A 76 13.65 -0.09 -10.91
CA PRO A 76 13.53 -1.26 -11.78
C PRO A 76 13.97 -2.53 -11.05
N GLN A 77 13.16 -3.58 -11.14
CA GLN A 77 13.54 -4.91 -10.67
C GLN A 77 14.58 -5.46 -11.63
N ARG A 78 15.75 -5.84 -11.12
CA ARG A 78 16.77 -6.47 -11.96
C ARG A 78 16.32 -7.89 -12.29
N VAL A 79 16.33 -8.21 -13.58
CA VAL A 79 15.94 -9.50 -14.12
C VAL A 79 17.13 -10.09 -14.87
N VAL A 80 17.43 -11.36 -14.60
CA VAL A 80 18.45 -12.12 -15.34
C VAL A 80 17.75 -13.30 -16.00
N HIS A 81 17.90 -13.42 -17.32
CA HIS A 81 17.39 -14.53 -18.10
C HIS A 81 18.54 -15.50 -18.40
N PHE A 82 18.35 -16.77 -18.06
CA PHE A 82 19.30 -17.84 -18.35
C PHE A 82 18.91 -18.58 -19.63
N SER A 83 19.90 -19.19 -20.29
CA SER A 83 19.71 -19.87 -21.57
C SER A 83 18.84 -21.14 -21.48
N ASP A 84 18.65 -21.69 -20.28
CA ASP A 84 17.76 -22.82 -19.98
C ASP A 84 16.30 -22.40 -19.74
N GLY A 85 15.98 -21.11 -19.87
CA GLY A 85 14.65 -20.56 -19.64
C GLY A 85 14.37 -20.14 -18.19
N LEU A 86 15.32 -20.32 -17.26
CA LEU A 86 15.20 -19.81 -15.90
C LEU A 86 15.21 -18.27 -15.92
N THR A 87 14.31 -17.63 -15.16
CA THR A 87 14.32 -16.19 -14.94
C THR A 87 14.51 -15.90 -13.45
N LEU A 88 15.60 -15.21 -13.11
CA LEU A 88 15.90 -14.78 -11.76
C LEU A 88 15.52 -13.31 -11.57
N PHE A 89 14.77 -13.05 -10.50
CA PHE A 89 14.42 -11.71 -10.06
C PHE A 89 15.26 -11.33 -8.84
N ILE A 90 16.03 -10.25 -8.96
CA ILE A 90 16.78 -9.71 -7.84
C ILE A 90 15.91 -8.63 -7.19
N MET A 91 15.38 -8.94 -6.01
CA MET A 91 14.64 -7.98 -5.21
C MET A 91 15.62 -6.90 -4.73
N PRO A 92 15.37 -5.61 -5.00
CA PRO A 92 16.16 -4.57 -4.38
C PRO A 92 16.00 -4.71 -2.86
N SER A 93 17.13 -4.74 -2.14
CA SER A 93 17.12 -4.75 -0.68
C SER A 93 16.20 -3.64 -0.17
N ILE A 94 15.24 -3.99 0.71
CA ILE A 94 14.56 -2.97 1.51
C ILE A 94 15.63 -2.47 2.49
N ALA A 95 16.36 -1.43 2.08
CA ALA A 95 17.41 -0.85 2.91
C ALA A 95 16.83 -0.59 4.30
N ARG A 96 17.46 -1.15 5.35
CA ARG A 96 17.00 -1.04 6.74
C ARG A 96 16.73 0.42 7.15
N GLU A 97 17.49 1.35 6.59
CA GLU A 97 17.34 2.80 6.74
C GLU A 97 15.97 3.33 6.31
N LYS A 98 15.33 2.73 5.29
CA LYS A 98 14.01 3.16 4.82
C LYS A 98 12.88 2.75 5.77
N ILE A 99 13.04 1.64 6.50
CA ILE A 99 12.07 1.18 7.52
C ILE A 99 12.31 1.91 8.85
N ALA A 100 13.57 2.19 9.21
CA ALA A 100 13.92 2.84 10.48
C ALA A 100 13.50 4.33 10.59
N SER A 101 12.89 4.90 9.54
CA SER A 101 12.31 6.26 9.53
C SER A 101 10.79 6.31 9.75
N LEU A 102 10.18 5.16 10.08
CA LEU A 102 8.81 5.04 10.59
C LEU A 102 8.76 5.48 12.06
#